data_AF-A0AAV0WYI5-F1
#
_entry.id   AF-A0AAV0WYI5-F1
#
_cell.length_a   1.000
_cell.length_b   1.000
_cell.length_c   1.000
_cell.angle_alpha   90.00
_cell.angle_beta   90.00
_cell.angle_gamma   90.00
#
_symmetry.space_group_name_H-M   'P 1'
#
loop_
_entity.id
_entity.type
_entity.pdbx_description
1 polymer ?
#
loop_
_entity_poly.entity_id
_entity_poly.type
_entity_poly.pdbx_seq_one_letter_code
_entity_poly.pdbx_strand_id
1 'polypeptide(L)'
;MILTVGTWEKSEHYLNSETPSRSKRQKVPDVFVDKKTKYRRLYLEIIDTIIVKMNERFSGINQLNLFSSLDFSTCNRYVKQFPTNAMNSLKEAYGEHFDFALFHSELSIVYSSAE
;
A
#
# COMPACT_ATOMS: atom_id res chain seq x y z
N MET A 1 3.24 -13.57 11.56
CA MET A 1 2.56 -14.57 10.70
C MET A 1 1.25 -15.04 11.34
N ILE A 2 0.35 -14.13 11.74
CA ILE A 2 -0.94 -14.47 12.40
C ILE A 2 -2.14 -13.82 11.68
N LEU A 3 -1.92 -12.80 10.84
CA LEU A 3 -3.00 -12.01 10.23
C LEU A 3 -3.72 -12.69 9.05
N THR A 4 -3.17 -13.76 8.46
CA THR A 4 -3.68 -14.38 7.22
C THR A 4 -4.69 -15.50 7.44
N VAL A 5 -4.75 -16.10 8.64
CA VAL A 5 -5.68 -17.20 8.93
C VAL A 5 -7.12 -16.69 9.06
N GLY A 6 -7.31 -15.58 9.78
CA GLY A 6 -8.63 -14.99 10.03
C GLY A 6 -9.28 -14.31 8.81
N THR A 7 -8.51 -13.98 7.76
CA THR A 7 -9.05 -13.41 6.52
C THR A 7 -9.62 -14.49 5.59
N TRP A 8 -9.02 -15.67 5.56
CA TRP A 8 -9.56 -16.81 4.79
C TRP A 8 -10.91 -17.27 5.34
N GLU A 9 -11.03 -17.41 6.66
CA GLU A 9 -12.26 -17.86 7.32
C GLU A 9 -13.46 -16.93 7.03
N LYS A 10 -13.22 -15.60 7.00
CA LYS A 10 -14.22 -14.61 6.58
C LYS A 10 -14.59 -14.73 5.10
N SER A 11 -13.63 -15.09 4.22
CA SER A 11 -13.88 -15.27 2.79
C SER A 11 -14.67 -16.55 2.46
N GLU A 12 -14.53 -17.62 3.25
CA GLU A 12 -15.35 -18.84 3.11
C GLU A 12 -16.85 -18.55 3.33
N HIS A 13 -17.17 -17.58 4.20
CA HIS A 13 -18.54 -17.15 4.44
C HIS A 13 -19.23 -16.53 3.21
N TYR A 14 -18.46 -15.91 2.30
CA TYR A 14 -18.97 -15.35 1.04
C TYR A 14 -19.07 -16.39 -0.09
N LEU A 15 -18.27 -17.46 -0.03
CA LEU A 15 -18.36 -18.58 -0.99
C LEU A 15 -19.56 -19.49 -0.73
N ASN A 16 -20.04 -19.54 0.51
CA ASN A 16 -21.17 -20.37 0.94
C ASN A 16 -22.53 -19.66 0.83
N SER A 17 -22.60 -18.37 0.46
CA SER A 17 -23.87 -17.73 0.13
C SER A 17 -24.35 -18.21 -1.24
N GLU A 18 -25.39 -19.03 -1.26
CA GLU A 18 -25.97 -19.64 -2.45
C GLU A 18 -26.32 -18.59 -3.51
N THR A 19 -25.58 -18.61 -4.62
CA THR A 19 -26.01 -17.99 -5.89
C THR A 19 -26.76 -19.03 -6.71
N PRO A 20 -27.80 -18.65 -7.48
CA PRO A 20 -28.70 -19.61 -8.10
C PRO A 20 -27.99 -20.53 -9.10
N SER A 21 -28.22 -21.82 -8.90
CA SER A 21 -27.65 -22.99 -9.57
C SER A 21 -27.64 -22.91 -11.11
N ARG A 22 -26.44 -22.82 -11.70
CA ARG A 22 -26.21 -23.07 -13.14
C ARG A 22 -26.05 -24.58 -13.40
N SER A 23 -26.63 -25.05 -14.50
CA SER A 23 -26.91 -26.44 -14.89
C SER A 23 -25.81 -27.49 -14.61
N LYS A 24 -26.26 -28.63 -14.07
CA LYS A 24 -25.49 -29.80 -13.59
C LYS A 24 -24.48 -30.33 -14.62
N ARG A 25 -23.19 -30.19 -14.34
CA ARG A 25 -22.11 -31.03 -14.91
C ARG A 25 -21.97 -32.32 -14.10
N GLN A 26 -21.75 -33.43 -14.80
CA GLN A 26 -21.58 -34.79 -14.28
C GLN A 26 -20.46 -34.85 -13.23
N LYS A 27 -20.77 -35.40 -12.04
CA LYS A 27 -19.82 -35.56 -10.92
C LYS A 27 -18.86 -36.72 -11.22
N VAL A 28 -17.59 -36.39 -11.48
CA VAL A 28 -16.46 -37.31 -11.37
C VAL A 28 -16.15 -37.52 -9.87
N PRO A 29 -15.74 -38.72 -9.41
CA PRO A 29 -15.48 -39.00 -7.99
C PRO A 29 -14.35 -38.13 -7.45
N ASP A 30 -14.80 -37.07 -6.80
CA ASP A 30 -14.26 -36.34 -5.68
C ASP A 30 -12.75 -36.49 -5.31
N VAL A 31 -11.93 -35.69 -5.99
CA VAL A 31 -10.64 -35.17 -5.54
C VAL A 31 -10.87 -33.74 -4.95
N PHE A 32 -11.92 -33.52 -4.14
CA PHE A 32 -12.24 -32.18 -3.59
C PHE A 32 -11.23 -31.74 -2.54
N VAL A 33 -10.67 -32.67 -1.77
CA VAL A 33 -9.67 -32.35 -0.72
C VAL A 33 -8.46 -31.63 -1.34
N ASP A 34 -8.02 -32.09 -2.51
CA ASP A 34 -6.90 -31.50 -3.24
C ASP A 34 -7.28 -30.15 -3.86
N LYS A 35 -8.51 -30.01 -4.38
CA LYS A 35 -8.99 -28.72 -4.94
C LYS A 35 -9.07 -27.64 -3.87
N LYS A 36 -9.65 -27.92 -2.69
CA LYS A 36 -9.74 -26.95 -1.59
C LYS A 36 -8.35 -26.51 -1.13
N THR A 37 -7.43 -27.46 -0.98
CA THR A 37 -6.04 -27.19 -0.60
C THR A 37 -5.31 -26.37 -1.66
N LYS A 38 -5.52 -26.69 -2.94
CA LYS A 38 -4.96 -25.96 -4.08
C LYS A 38 -5.47 -24.52 -4.15
N TYR A 39 -6.77 -24.28 -3.98
CA TYR A 39 -7.32 -22.92 -3.98
C TYR A 39 -6.86 -22.12 -2.77
N ARG A 40 -6.80 -22.75 -1.59
CA ARG A 40 -6.24 -22.10 -0.39
C ARG A 40 -4.79 -21.69 -0.60
N ARG A 41 -3.98 -22.56 -1.19
CA ARG A 41 -2.59 -22.26 -1.55
C ARG A 41 -2.49 -21.08 -2.51
N LEU A 42 -3.29 -21.11 -3.59
CA LEU A 42 -3.31 -20.03 -4.59
C LEU A 42 -3.74 -18.70 -3.98
N TYR A 43 -4.74 -18.70 -3.10
CA TYR A 43 -5.17 -17.50 -2.36
C TYR A 43 -4.03 -16.91 -1.54
N LEU A 44 -3.35 -17.74 -0.74
CA LEU A 44 -2.23 -17.27 0.08
C LEU A 44 -1.09 -16.75 -0.79
N GLU A 45 -0.77 -17.45 -1.89
CA GLU A 45 0.26 -17.03 -2.84
C GLU A 45 -0.05 -15.69 -3.49
N ILE A 46 -1.32 -15.42 -3.85
CA ILE A 46 -1.76 -14.12 -4.35
C ILE A 46 -1.58 -13.03 -3.28
N ILE A 47 -1.99 -13.29 -2.05
CA ILE A 47 -1.86 -12.33 -0.94
C ILE A 47 -0.39 -12.05 -0.64
N ASP A 48 0.44 -13.09 -0.56
CA ASP A 48 1.88 -12.96 -0.33
C ASP A 48 2.54 -12.16 -1.46
N THR A 49 2.15 -12.42 -2.71
CA THR A 49 2.65 -11.65 -3.86
C THR A 49 2.27 -10.18 -3.75
N ILE A 50 1.02 -9.87 -3.39
CA ILE A 50 0.57 -8.48 -3.19
C ILE A 50 1.39 -7.80 -2.09
N ILE A 51 1.59 -8.48 -0.95
CA ILE A 51 2.38 -7.94 0.17
C ILE A 51 3.82 -7.67 -0.27
N VAL A 52 4.47 -8.63 -0.95
CA VAL A 52 5.84 -8.47 -1.46
C VAL A 52 5.92 -7.29 -2.43
N LYS A 53 5.00 -7.19 -3.39
CA LYS A 53 4.99 -6.12 -4.38
C LYS A 53 4.73 -4.74 -3.76
N MET A 54 3.86 -4.66 -2.75
CA MET A 54 3.67 -3.43 -1.98
C MET A 54 4.94 -3.05 -1.23
N ASN A 55 5.56 -3.99 -0.53
CA ASN A 55 6.79 -3.73 0.22
C ASN A 55 7.94 -3.32 -0.72
N GLU A 56 8.11 -3.97 -1.87
CA GLU A 56 9.08 -3.56 -2.89
C GLU A 56 8.82 -2.13 -3.37
N ARG A 57 7.58 -1.83 -3.77
CA ARG A 57 7.20 -0.51 -4.29
C ARG A 57 7.39 0.62 -3.29
N PHE A 58 7.07 0.37 -2.01
CA PHE A 58 7.17 1.36 -0.95
C PHE A 58 8.46 1.27 -0.13
N SER A 59 9.39 0.39 -0.49
CA SER A 59 10.68 0.25 0.21
C SER A 59 11.49 1.56 0.26
N GLY A 60 11.40 2.36 -0.81
CA GLY A 60 12.04 3.68 -0.90
C GLY A 60 11.33 4.80 -0.14
N ILE A 61 10.11 4.58 0.39
CA ILE A 61 9.36 5.65 1.08
C ILE A 61 10.06 6.11 2.35
N ASN A 62 10.79 5.22 3.02
CA ASN A 62 11.57 5.55 4.21
C ASN A 62 12.80 6.42 3.90
N GLN A 63 13.22 6.51 2.63
CA GLN A 63 14.28 7.40 2.18
C GLN A 63 13.77 8.83 1.92
N LEU A 64 12.45 9.02 1.86
CA LEU A 64 11.83 10.32 1.69
C LEU A 64 11.74 11.05 3.03
N ASN A 65 12.84 11.73 3.38
CA ASN A 65 12.91 12.69 4.49
C ASN A 65 11.93 13.88 4.34
N LEU A 66 11.17 13.94 3.25
CA LEU A 66 10.09 14.91 3.09
C LEU A 66 8.98 14.69 4.13
N PHE A 67 8.63 13.45 4.46
CA PHE A 67 7.53 13.20 5.39
C PHE A 67 7.84 13.66 6.82
N SER A 68 9.11 13.65 7.23
CA SER A 68 9.52 14.27 8.48
C SER A 68 9.50 15.80 8.43
N SER A 69 9.46 16.40 7.24
CA SER A 69 9.30 17.85 7.06
C SER A 69 7.83 18.29 7.13
N LEU A 70 6.88 17.37 6.99
CA LEU A 70 5.44 17.62 7.12
C LEU A 70 4.94 17.57 8.58
N ASP A 71 5.85 17.52 9.54
CA ASP A 71 5.50 17.64 10.96
C ASP A 71 5.23 19.11 11.31
N PHE A 72 3.95 19.41 11.59
CA PHE A 72 3.47 20.74 11.94
C PHE A 72 4.20 21.35 13.16
N SER A 73 4.70 20.52 14.07
CA SER A 73 5.48 20.99 15.22
C SER A 73 6.80 21.66 14.82
N THR A 74 7.30 21.37 13.62
CA THR A 74 8.57 21.89 13.09
C THR A 74 8.40 22.97 12.02
N CYS A 75 7.17 23.31 11.63
CA CYS A 75 6.88 24.33 10.62
C CYS A 75 7.51 25.69 10.95
N ASN A 76 7.45 26.13 12.22
CA ASN A 76 8.08 27.38 12.67
C ASN A 76 9.60 27.43 12.41
N ARG A 77 10.28 26.28 12.44
CA ARG A 77 11.70 26.16 12.07
C ARG A 77 11.87 26.23 10.56
N TYR A 78 10.97 25.61 9.80
CA TYR A 78 11.04 25.57 8.34
C TYR A 78 10.66 26.87 7.64
N VAL A 79 9.89 27.75 8.29
CA VAL A 79 9.72 29.15 7.86
C VAL A 79 11.05 29.90 7.86
N LYS A 80 11.88 29.69 8.89
CA LYS A 80 13.18 30.37 9.03
C LYS A 80 14.29 29.71 8.22
N GLN A 81 14.23 28.40 8.07
CA GLN A 81 15.22 27.62 7.35
C GLN A 81 14.53 26.52 6.57
N PHE A 82 14.36 26.73 5.27
CA PHE A 82 13.74 25.74 4.39
C PHE A 82 14.52 24.41 4.42
N PRO A 83 13.84 23.25 4.49
CA PRO A 83 14.49 21.94 4.54
C PRO A 83 15.04 21.52 3.18
N THR A 84 16.08 22.21 2.71
CA THR A 84 16.69 22.00 1.39
C THR A 84 17.23 20.58 1.23
N ASN A 85 17.74 19.97 2.30
CA ASN A 85 18.22 18.59 2.26
C ASN A 85 17.09 17.59 1.98
N ALA A 86 15.93 17.76 2.62
CA ALA A 86 14.76 16.90 2.38
C ALA A 86 14.21 17.12 0.96
N MET A 87 14.22 18.37 0.48
CA MET A 87 13.82 18.72 -0.88
C MET A 87 14.77 18.11 -1.92
N ASN A 88 16.08 18.14 -1.69
CA ASN A 88 17.07 17.55 -2.58
C ASN A 88 16.93 16.02 -2.65
N SER A 89 16.69 15.35 -1.52
CA SER A 89 16.40 13.90 -1.53
C SER A 89 15.13 13.57 -2.33
N LEU A 90 14.09 14.40 -2.25
CA LEU A 90 12.89 14.24 -3.08
C LEU A 90 13.21 14.46 -4.57
N LYS A 91 14.03 15.46 -4.88
CA LYS A 91 14.46 15.79 -6.25
C LYS A 91 15.30 14.69 -6.89
N GLU A 92 16.17 14.04 -6.13
CA GLU A 92 16.96 12.91 -6.62
C GLU A 92 16.09 11.67 -6.88
N ALA A 93 15.07 11.42 -6.05
CA ALA A 93 14.23 10.24 -6.17
C ALA A 93 13.05 10.41 -7.16
N TYR A 94 12.49 11.62 -7.27
CA TYR A 94 11.25 11.90 -8.02
C TYR A 94 11.35 13.16 -8.90
N GLY A 95 12.57 13.57 -9.27
CA GLY A 95 12.87 14.78 -10.04
C GLY A 95 12.01 15.01 -11.28
N GLU A 96 11.70 13.93 -12.02
CA GLU A 96 10.95 14.01 -13.28
C GLU A 96 9.43 14.05 -13.09
N HIS A 97 8.93 13.85 -11.86
CA HIS A 97 7.51 13.72 -11.56
C HIS A 97 6.92 14.93 -10.85
N PHE A 98 7.74 15.91 -10.47
CA PHE A 98 7.31 17.07 -9.70
C PHE A 98 7.84 18.38 -10.31
N ASP A 99 6.98 19.40 -10.32
CA ASP A 99 7.42 20.77 -10.47
C ASP A 99 7.93 21.27 -9.12
N PHE A 100 9.26 21.26 -8.94
CA PHE A 100 9.89 21.66 -7.69
C PHE A 100 9.75 23.15 -7.40
N ALA A 101 9.59 24.00 -8.41
CA ALA A 101 9.39 25.43 -8.20
C ALA A 101 8.01 25.67 -7.58
N LEU A 102 6.97 25.05 -8.15
CA LEU A 102 5.61 25.10 -7.61
C LEU A 102 5.53 24.42 -6.23
N PHE A 103 6.15 23.25 -6.08
CA PHE A 103 6.14 22.52 -4.83
C PHE A 103 6.81 23.31 -3.69
N HIS A 104 7.93 23.99 -3.97
CA HIS A 104 8.59 24.86 -2.99
C HIS A 104 7.70 26.05 -2.60
N SER A 105 7.05 26.71 -3.56
CA SER A 105 6.16 27.84 -3.23
C SER A 105 4.98 27.41 -2.38
N GLU A 106 4.34 26.28 -2.71
CA GLU A 106 3.22 25.74 -1.93
C GLU A 106 3.65 25.35 -0.52
N LEU A 107 4.78 24.64 -0.37
CA LEU A 107 5.30 24.29 0.96
C LEU A 107 5.62 25.53 1.79
N SER A 108 6.19 26.57 1.17
CA SER A 108 6.51 27.83 1.85
C SER A 108 5.26 28.52 2.37
N ILE A 109 4.15 28.47 1.62
CA ILE A 109 2.85 28.99 2.07
C ILE A 109 2.35 28.16 3.24
N VAL A 110 2.33 26.84 3.11
CA VAL A 110 1.87 25.91 4.16
C VAL A 110 2.62 26.11 5.48
N TYR A 111 3.95 26.28 5.43
CA TYR A 111 4.75 26.55 6.61
C TYR A 111 4.45 27.93 7.23
N SER A 112 4.11 28.92 6.41
CA SER A 112 3.79 30.28 6.87
C SER A 112 2.34 30.41 7.36
N SER A 113 1.45 29.49 6.97
CA SER A 113 0.05 29.44 7.38
C SER A 113 -0.21 28.49 8.56
N ALA A 114 0.80 27.76 9.02
CA ALA A 114 0.70 26.92 10.20
C ALA A 114 0.70 27.82 11.45
N GLU A 115 -0.50 28.28 11.83
CA GLU A 115 -0.82 28.87 13.14
C GLU A 115 -0.73 27.84 14.27
#